data_AF-A0A2G9TK03-F1
#
_entry.id   AF-A0A2G9TK03-F1
#
_cell.length_a   1.000
_cell.length_b   1.000
_cell.length_c   1.000
_cell.angle_alpha   90.00
_cell.angle_beta   90.00
_cell.angle_gamma   90.00
#
_symmetry.space_group_name_H-M   'P 1'
#
loop_
_entity.id
_entity.type
_entity.pdbx_description
1 polymer ?
#
loop_
_entity_poly.entity_id
_entity_poly.type
_entity_poly.pdbx_seq_one_letter_code
_entity_poly.pdbx_strand_id
1 'polypeptide(L)'
;MRGIYKDLLVMLHGGELIDDSSLKAKTEHSFFNDRQIDFLPLEKDRVFRQAREYHNNYFLIQYLFTTRIMKDDIDTALLELCSANEFPDVLLINSCLWDITRASPTGFFTGFL
;
A
#
# COMPACT_ATOMS: atom_id res chain seq x y z
N MET A 1 3.92 -1.85 -3.55
CA MET A 1 4.00 -3.15 -2.84
C MET A 1 2.69 -3.46 -2.12
N ARG A 2 1.72 -4.03 -2.84
CA ARG A 2 0.47 -4.55 -2.24
C ARG A 2 0.67 -5.95 -1.62
N GLY A 3 1.77 -6.62 -2.01
CA GLY A 3 2.07 -7.98 -1.59
C GLY A 3 2.23 -8.16 -0.10
N ILE A 4 3.07 -7.34 0.56
CA ILE A 4 3.28 -7.42 2.01
C ILE A 4 1.97 -7.27 2.78
N TYR A 5 1.11 -6.32 2.38
CA TYR A 5 -0.21 -6.15 2.99
C TYR A 5 -1.09 -7.41 2.80
N LYS A 6 -1.13 -7.95 1.58
CA LYS A 6 -1.87 -9.18 1.30
C LYS A 6 -1.37 -10.37 2.09
N ASP A 7 -0.05 -10.57 2.14
CA ASP A 7 0.60 -11.64 2.90
C ASP A 7 0.25 -11.53 4.37
N LEU A 8 0.33 -10.32 4.94
CA LEU A 8 -0.05 -10.10 6.33
C LEU A 8 -1.51 -10.50 6.60
N LEU A 9 -2.42 -10.14 5.70
CA LEU A 9 -3.83 -10.51 5.83
C LEU A 9 -4.06 -12.03 5.73
N VAL A 10 -3.41 -12.71 4.78
CA VAL A 10 -3.52 -14.17 4.66
C VAL A 10 -2.93 -14.87 5.89
N MET A 11 -1.76 -14.40 6.34
CA MET A 11 -1.06 -14.95 7.50
C MET A 11 -1.92 -14.83 8.77
N LEU A 12 -2.67 -13.73 8.93
CA LEU A 12 -3.58 -13.56 10.06
C LEU A 12 -4.79 -14.50 10.05
N HIS A 13 -5.22 -14.99 8.88
CA HIS A 13 -6.38 -15.87 8.76
C HIS A 13 -6.02 -17.36 8.82
N GLY A 14 -4.89 -17.75 8.24
CA GLY A 14 -4.54 -19.16 8.05
C GLY A 14 -3.11 -19.53 8.44
N GLY A 15 -2.27 -18.57 8.84
CA GLY A 15 -0.86 -18.82 9.15
C GLY A 15 0.02 -19.12 7.92
N GLU A 16 -0.52 -18.98 6.72
CA GLU A 16 0.18 -19.23 5.45
C GLU A 16 0.44 -17.91 4.69
N LEU A 17 1.37 -17.95 3.74
CA LEU A 17 1.61 -16.85 2.79
C LEU A 17 0.67 -16.94 1.60
N ILE A 18 0.44 -15.84 0.89
CA ILE A 18 -0.46 -15.84 -0.26
C ILE A 18 0.14 -16.61 -1.45
N ASP A 19 -0.73 -17.28 -2.22
CA ASP A 19 -0.34 -17.85 -3.50
C ASP A 19 0.13 -16.78 -4.50
N ASP A 20 1.18 -17.08 -5.27
CA ASP A 20 1.80 -16.14 -6.23
C ASP A 20 0.82 -15.63 -7.30
N SER A 21 -0.17 -16.44 -7.71
CA SER A 21 -1.22 -16.02 -8.65
C SER A 21 -2.10 -14.92 -8.06
N SER A 22 -2.47 -15.06 -6.78
CA SER A 22 -3.28 -14.10 -6.04
C SER A 22 -2.47 -12.88 -5.59
N LEU A 23 -1.16 -13.05 -5.40
CA LEU A 23 -0.21 -11.95 -5.15
C LEU A 23 -0.16 -10.98 -6.34
N LYS A 24 -0.10 -11.53 -7.55
CA LYS A 24 0.00 -10.80 -8.82
C LYS A 24 -1.31 -10.18 -9.28
N ALA A 25 -2.45 -10.62 -8.74
CA ALA A 25 -3.75 -10.04 -9.05
C ALA A 25 -3.78 -8.54 -8.70
N LYS A 26 -4.01 -7.72 -9.72
CA LYS A 26 -4.18 -6.26 -9.62
C LYS A 26 -5.67 -5.93 -9.72
N THR A 27 -6.04 -4.69 -9.38
CA THR A 27 -7.40 -4.13 -9.59
C THR A 27 -8.56 -4.81 -8.84
N GLU A 28 -8.30 -5.56 -7.78
CA GLU A 28 -9.37 -6.13 -6.96
C GLU A 28 -10.08 -5.04 -6.14
N HIS A 29 -11.41 -5.00 -6.17
CA HIS A 29 -12.21 -4.05 -5.39
C HIS A 29 -12.01 -4.22 -3.87
N SER A 30 -11.86 -5.47 -3.42
CA SER A 30 -11.60 -5.81 -2.02
C SER A 30 -10.73 -7.09 -1.94
N PHE A 31 -10.04 -7.28 -0.83
CA PHE A 31 -9.23 -8.44 -0.46
C PHE A 31 -9.46 -8.75 1.03
N PHE A 32 -9.94 -9.96 1.36
CA PHE A 32 -10.33 -10.35 2.74
C PHE A 32 -11.33 -9.38 3.41
N ASN A 33 -12.28 -8.85 2.63
CA ASN A 33 -13.25 -7.85 3.10
C ASN A 33 -12.59 -6.55 3.63
N ASP A 34 -11.38 -6.24 3.17
CA ASP A 34 -10.81 -4.89 3.34
C ASP A 34 -11.72 -3.83 2.69
N ARG A 35 -11.64 -2.62 3.21
CA ARG A 35 -12.34 -1.45 2.69
C ARG A 35 -11.33 -0.51 2.07
N GLN A 36 -11.70 0.07 0.93
CA GLN A 36 -10.93 1.15 0.33
C GLN A 36 -11.33 2.47 0.98
N ILE A 37 -10.37 3.14 1.60
CA ILE A 37 -10.58 4.39 2.36
C ILE A 37 -10.32 5.61 1.48
N ASP A 38 -9.23 5.57 0.70
CA ASP A 38 -8.88 6.64 -0.24
C ASP A 38 -8.36 6.03 -1.55
N PHE A 39 -8.67 6.69 -2.65
CA PHE A 39 -8.21 6.29 -3.96
C PHE A 39 -8.12 7.48 -4.90
N LEU A 40 -6.89 7.85 -5.22
CA LEU A 40 -6.56 8.83 -6.23
C LEU A 40 -5.96 8.10 -7.44
N PRO A 41 -6.73 7.94 -8.55
CA PRO A 41 -6.21 7.29 -9.74
C PRO A 41 -5.05 8.09 -10.35
N LEU A 42 -4.18 7.38 -11.06
CA LEU A 42 -3.06 7.99 -11.77
C LEU A 42 -3.60 8.72 -13.01
N GLU A 43 -3.75 10.04 -12.92
CA GLU A 43 -3.96 10.91 -14.08
C GLU A 43 -2.63 11.43 -14.62
N LYS A 44 -2.60 11.91 -15.87
CA LYS A 44 -1.38 12.43 -16.53
C LYS A 44 -0.68 13.43 -15.60
N ASP A 45 0.50 13.06 -15.10
CA ASP A 45 1.37 13.79 -14.14
C ASP A 45 0.92 13.90 -12.67
N ARG A 46 -0.07 13.11 -12.23
CA ARG A 46 -0.52 13.12 -10.82
C ARG A 46 0.06 11.99 -9.99
N VAL A 47 0.05 12.20 -8.68
CA VAL A 47 0.40 11.19 -7.66
C VAL A 47 -0.72 10.16 -7.60
N PHE A 48 -0.39 8.88 -7.71
CA PHE A 48 -1.33 7.80 -7.40
C PHE A 48 -1.31 7.56 -5.90
N ARG A 49 -2.49 7.56 -5.27
CA ARG A 49 -2.63 7.22 -3.85
C ARG A 49 -3.70 6.16 -3.67
N GLN A 50 -3.43 5.18 -2.82
CA GLN A 50 -4.40 4.18 -2.43
C GLN A 50 -4.26 3.91 -0.94
N ALA A 51 -5.36 4.10 -0.20
CA ALA A 51 -5.47 3.73 1.20
C ALA A 51 -6.52 2.63 1.37
N ARG A 52 -6.18 1.60 2.14
CA ARG A 52 -7.04 0.47 2.45
C ARG A 52 -6.98 0.16 3.92
N GLU A 53 -8.06 -0.36 4.45
CA GLU A 53 -8.17 -0.74 5.85
C GLU A 53 -8.81 -2.11 5.96
N TYR A 54 -8.18 -2.98 6.75
CA TYR A 54 -8.79 -4.20 7.25
C TYR A 54 -8.98 -4.06 8.75
N HIS A 55 -10.19 -4.37 9.22
CA HIS A 55 -10.53 -4.26 10.63
C HIS A 55 -11.35 -5.46 11.06
N ASN A 56 -10.96 -6.07 12.18
CA ASN A 56 -11.75 -7.04 12.91
C ASN A 56 -11.69 -6.75 14.42
N ASN A 57 -12.20 -7.64 15.26
CA ASN A 57 -12.24 -7.44 16.72
C ASN A 57 -10.85 -7.38 17.40
N TYR A 58 -9.78 -7.74 16.70
CA TYR A 58 -8.44 -7.89 17.26
C TYR A 58 -7.38 -7.03 16.57
N PHE A 59 -7.55 -6.74 15.29
CA PHE A 59 -6.55 -6.10 14.44
C PHE A 59 -7.18 -4.99 13.62
N LEU A 60 -6.49 -3.86 13.60
CA LEU A 60 -6.67 -2.79 12.64
C LEU A 60 -5.40 -2.72 11.79
N ILE A 61 -5.53 -2.95 10.49
CA ILE A 61 -4.41 -2.87 9.54
C ILE A 61 -4.75 -1.85 8.47
N GLN A 62 -3.99 -0.77 8.48
CA GLN A 62 -4.08 0.28 7.48
C GLN A 62 -2.91 0.18 6.50
N TYR A 63 -3.24 0.22 5.23
CA TYR A 63 -2.29 0.17 4.13
C TYR A 63 -2.38 1.46 3.34
N LEU A 64 -1.26 2.15 3.22
CA LEU A 64 -1.13 3.35 2.39
C LEU A 64 -0.05 3.13 1.33
N PHE A 65 -0.39 3.40 0.08
CA PHE A 65 0.54 3.36 -1.03
C PHE A 65 0.46 4.65 -1.84
N THR A 66 1.61 5.24 -2.12
CA THR A 66 1.77 6.39 -3.01
C THR A 66 2.90 6.15 -4.01
N THR A 67 2.74 6.63 -5.25
CA THR A 67 3.82 6.58 -6.25
C THR A 67 4.88 7.65 -6.06
N ARG A 68 4.59 8.68 -5.26
CA ARG A 68 5.52 9.76 -4.96
C ARG A 68 5.39 10.10 -3.48
N ILE A 69 6.45 9.86 -2.71
CA ILE A 69 6.51 10.33 -1.33
C ILE A 69 6.69 11.84 -1.38
N MET A 70 5.61 12.58 -1.15
CA MET A 70 5.69 13.99 -0.81
C MET A 70 5.87 14.11 0.69
N LYS A 71 6.78 14.97 1.12
CA LYS A 71 7.01 15.26 2.53
C LYS A 71 5.69 15.60 3.23
N ASP A 72 4.87 16.42 2.57
CA ASP A 72 3.57 16.84 3.08
C ASP A 72 2.59 15.68 3.29
N ASP A 73 2.63 14.62 2.46
CA ASP A 73 1.73 13.46 2.62
C ASP A 73 2.06 12.66 3.88
N ILE A 74 3.36 12.46 4.16
CA ILE A 74 3.83 11.76 5.35
C ILE A 74 3.56 12.61 6.60
N ASP A 75 3.91 13.90 6.54
CA ASP A 75 3.69 14.83 7.65
C ASP A 75 2.18 14.90 7.98
N THR A 76 1.31 14.97 6.97
CA THR A 76 -0.15 14.97 7.17
C THR A 76 -0.64 13.66 7.79
N ALA A 77 -0.23 12.50 7.25
CA ALA A 77 -0.62 11.20 7.79
C ALA A 77 -0.16 11.02 9.24
N LEU A 78 1.06 11.44 9.57
CA LEU A 78 1.58 11.43 10.94
C LEU A 78 0.81 12.41 11.83
N LEU A 79 0.45 13.60 11.33
CA LEU A 79 -0.32 14.58 12.09
C LEU A 79 -1.72 14.06 12.43
N GLU A 80 -2.37 13.40 11.47
CA GLU A 80 -3.69 12.78 11.66
C GLU A 80 -3.63 11.70 12.73
N LEU A 81 -2.62 10.81 12.69
CA LEU A 81 -2.39 9.81 13.74
C LEU A 81 -2.15 10.45 15.11
N CYS A 82 -1.30 11.48 15.17
CA CYS A 82 -1.04 12.21 16.41
C CYS A 82 -2.31 12.89 16.95
N SER A 83 -3.13 13.46 16.08
CA SER A 83 -4.34 14.20 16.45
C SER A 83 -5.47 13.28 16.90
N ALA A 84 -5.56 12.09 16.31
CA ALA A 84 -6.51 11.05 16.72
C ALA A 84 -6.12 10.38 18.05
N ASN A 85 -4.87 10.59 18.53
CA ASN A 85 -4.29 9.88 19.67
C ASN A 85 -4.33 8.35 19.48
N GLU A 86 -4.29 7.92 18.22
CA GLU A 86 -4.29 6.53 17.77
C GLU A 86 -2.92 6.25 17.15
N PHE A 87 -2.02 5.66 17.94
CA PHE A 87 -0.69 5.30 17.49
C PHE A 87 -0.66 3.83 17.09
N PRO A 88 -0.13 3.49 15.90
CA PRO A 88 -0.01 2.09 15.51
C PRO A 88 1.01 1.37 16.38
N ASP A 89 0.70 0.14 16.79
CA ASP A 89 1.65 -0.72 17.51
C ASP A 89 2.88 -1.06 16.65
N VAL A 90 2.67 -1.15 15.34
CA VAL A 90 3.70 -1.48 14.34
C VAL A 90 3.55 -0.58 13.12
N LEU A 91 4.61 0.14 12.77
CA LEU A 91 4.68 0.95 11.55
C LEU A 91 5.70 0.34 10.58
N LEU A 92 5.23 -0.10 9.41
CA LEU A 92 6.07 -0.63 8.35
C LEU A 92 6.10 0.33 7.16
N ILE A 93 7.26 0.94 6.91
CA ILE A 93 7.49 1.83 5.77
C ILE A 93 8.46 1.14 4.82
N ASN A 94 8.11 1.08 3.54
CA ASN A 94 8.96 0.49 2.51
C ASN A 94 9.02 1.39 1.27
N SER A 95 10.23 1.64 0.75
CA SER A 95 10.41 2.36 -0.51
C SER A 95 10.18 1.41 -1.69
N CYS A 96 9.13 1.68 -2.47
CA CYS A 96 8.78 0.88 -3.64
C CYS A 96 9.66 1.17 -4.88
N LEU A 97 10.87 1.71 -4.69
CA LEU A 97 11.74 2.17 -5.77
C LEU A 97 12.18 1.04 -6.71
N TRP A 98 12.14 -0.22 -6.27
CA TRP A 98 12.69 -1.35 -7.02
C TRP A 98 11.74 -1.98 -8.07
N ASP A 99 10.46 -1.60 -8.12
CA ASP A 99 9.53 -2.12 -9.14
C ASP A 99 9.69 -1.43 -10.52
N ILE A 100 10.72 -0.57 -10.68
CA ILE A 100 11.15 -0.03 -11.98
C ILE A 100 11.83 -1.10 -12.84
N THR A 101 12.41 -2.15 -12.25
CA THR A 101 13.12 -3.20 -13.01
C THR A 101 12.21 -4.17 -13.78
N ARG A 102 10.88 -4.10 -13.62
CA ARG A 102 9.92 -4.94 -14.38
C ARG A 102 9.36 -4.30 -15.65
N ALA A 103 9.62 -3.02 -15.89
CA ALA A 103 9.19 -2.35 -17.11
C ALA A 103 10.33 -2.31 -18.15
N SER A 104 10.81 -3.47 -18.60
CA SER A 104 11.64 -3.57 -19.82
C SER A 104 11.73 -5.02 -20.33
N PRO A 105 11.03 -5.37 -21.41
CA PRO A 105 11.61 -6.20 -22.47
C PRO A 105 12.40 -5.33 -23.45
N THR A 106 12.11 -4.03 -23.50
CA THR A 106 12.70 -3.03 -24.40
C THR A 106 12.96 -1.76 -23.60
N GLY A 107 14.24 -1.37 -23.51
CA GLY A 107 14.75 -0.41 -22.55
C GLY A 107 14.28 1.05 -22.69
N PHE A 108 14.86 1.85 -21.79
CA PHE A 108 14.78 3.31 -21.60
C PHE A 108 13.71 3.78 -20.60
N PHE A 109 14.08 3.78 -19.32
CA PHE A 109 13.65 4.79 -18.37
C PHE A 109 14.78 5.80 -18.17
N THR A 110 14.65 6.97 -18.78
CA THR A 110 15.48 8.15 -18.51
C THR A 110 14.79 9.05 -17.49
N GLY A 111 15.44 9.26 -16.33
CA GLY A 111 15.22 10.37 -15.39
C GLY A 111 13.91 10.29 -14.58
N PHE A 112 13.84 10.70 -13.31
CA PHE A 112 14.64 11.66 -12.55
C PHE A 112 14.61 11.34 -11.05
N LEU A 113 15.75 11.59 -10.40
CA LEU A 113 15.85 11.98 -8.98
C LEU A 113 15.30 13.41 -8.80
#